data_AF-A0A2N1P0L1-F1
#
_entry.id   AF-A0A2N1P0L1-F1
#
_cell.length_a   1.000
_cell.length_b   1.000
_cell.length_c   1.000
_cell.angle_alpha   90.00
_cell.angle_beta   90.00
_cell.angle_gamma   90.00
#
_symmetry.space_group_name_H-M   'P 1'
#
loop_
_entity.id
_entity.type
_entity.pdbx_description
1 polymer ?
#
loop_
_entity_poly.entity_id
_entity_poly.type
_entity_poly.pdbx_seq_one_letter_code
_entity_poly.pdbx_strand_id
1 'polypeptide(L)'
;MSDYDFIKSWGYPFSIDVDVLLANSEDTRDAKRNKKKGTGKVPRPPNCFFIYRRNKQAELKAFYQLTQGGTNEKSAKISKFIAEEWRNEPENVKDLFKTMAREAERLHAIKNPNYTYKPRQKKGNNREHYENISETGSDWSDDKFDLSK
;
A
#
# COMPACT_ATOMS: atom_id res chain seq x y z
N MET A 1 -1.74 25.02 -10.97
CA MET A 1 -0.82 24.26 -10.09
C MET A 1 -1.07 22.80 -10.37
N SER A 2 -0.04 22.01 -10.72
CA SER A 2 -0.24 20.58 -11.01
C SER A 2 -0.44 19.78 -9.73
N ASP A 3 -1.04 18.59 -9.81
CA ASP A 3 -1.16 17.68 -8.66
C ASP A 3 0.23 17.34 -8.09
N TYR A 4 1.23 17.20 -8.95
CA TYR A 4 2.62 16.99 -8.54
C TYR A 4 3.20 18.14 -7.72
N ASP A 5 3.03 19.38 -8.20
CA ASP A 5 3.49 20.58 -7.49
C ASP A 5 2.76 20.72 -6.14
N PHE A 6 1.46 20.43 -6.13
CA PHE A 6 0.66 20.40 -4.92
C PHE A 6 1.22 19.40 -3.90
N ILE A 7 1.45 18.14 -4.30
CA ILE A 7 2.00 17.10 -3.42
C ILE A 7 3.34 17.53 -2.84
N LYS A 8 4.26 18.08 -3.66
CA LYS A 8 5.57 18.54 -3.19
C LYS A 8 5.48 19.75 -2.25
N SER A 9 4.55 20.66 -2.50
CA SER A 9 4.34 21.86 -1.67
C SER A 9 3.59 21.60 -0.36
N TRP A 10 2.92 20.45 -0.21
CA TRP A 10 2.04 20.17 0.93
C TRP A 10 2.80 20.08 2.27
N GLY A 11 4.09 19.75 2.24
CA GLY A 11 4.93 19.67 3.45
C GLY A 11 4.78 18.36 4.24
N TYR A 12 4.27 17.29 3.63
CA TYR A 12 4.07 16.01 4.30
C TYR A 12 5.45 15.37 4.55
N PRO A 13 5.72 14.83 5.76
CA PRO A 13 7.00 14.19 6.06
C PRO A 13 7.06 12.78 5.45
N PHE A 14 7.24 12.70 4.12
CA PHE A 14 7.38 11.43 3.44
C PHE A 14 8.69 10.73 3.85
N SER A 15 8.60 9.46 4.22
CA SER A 15 9.76 8.60 4.53
C SER A 15 10.42 8.05 3.26
N ILE A 16 9.74 8.14 2.12
CA ILE A 16 10.22 7.74 0.80
C ILE A 16 10.01 8.92 -0.15
N ASP A 17 10.92 9.10 -1.10
CA ASP A 17 10.77 10.09 -2.16
C ASP A 17 9.42 9.97 -2.92
N VAL A 18 8.83 11.12 -3.25
CA VAL A 18 7.51 11.22 -3.88
C VAL A 18 7.49 10.51 -5.24
N ASP A 19 8.52 10.66 -6.06
CA ASP A 19 8.59 10.04 -7.39
C ASP A 19 8.61 8.51 -7.25
N VAL A 20 9.31 8.03 -6.24
CA VAL A 20 9.38 6.60 -5.89
C VAL A 20 8.03 6.08 -5.40
N LEU A 21 7.27 6.88 -4.65
CA LEU A 21 5.93 6.54 -4.15
C LEU A 21 4.87 6.49 -5.27
N LEU A 22 4.94 7.41 -6.24
CA LEU A 22 4.02 7.47 -7.39
C LEU A 22 4.28 6.34 -8.39
N ALA A 23 5.51 5.84 -8.48
CA ALA A 23 5.87 4.74 -9.36
C ALA A 23 5.58 3.34 -8.77
N ASN A 24 5.26 2.39 -9.65
CA ASN A 24 5.18 0.98 -9.29
C ASN A 24 6.53 0.44 -8.84
N SER A 25 6.56 -0.29 -7.71
CA SER A 25 7.77 -0.94 -7.23
C SER A 25 8.16 -2.13 -8.14
N GLU A 26 9.38 -2.06 -8.66
CA GLU A 26 9.99 -3.16 -9.44
C GLU A 26 10.41 -4.34 -8.57
N ASP A 27 10.46 -4.15 -7.25
CA ASP A 27 10.93 -5.15 -6.30
C ASP A 27 9.85 -6.14 -5.85
N THR A 28 8.60 -5.90 -6.23
CA THR A 28 7.51 -6.81 -5.86
C THR A 28 7.73 -8.20 -6.46
N ARG A 29 7.28 -9.23 -5.73
CA ARG A 29 7.33 -10.63 -6.21
C ARG A 29 6.73 -10.78 -7.61
N ASP A 30 5.64 -10.07 -7.87
CA ASP A 30 4.96 -10.13 -9.16
C ASP A 30 5.75 -9.40 -10.26
N ALA A 31 6.34 -8.23 -9.99
CA ALA A 31 7.22 -7.55 -10.94
C ALA A 31 8.45 -8.41 -11.27
N LYS A 32 9.13 -8.97 -10.26
CA LYS A 32 10.26 -9.89 -10.44
C LYS A 32 9.88 -11.12 -11.26
N ARG A 33 8.72 -11.72 -10.98
CA ARG A 33 8.21 -12.87 -11.74
C ARG A 33 7.88 -12.51 -13.19
N ASN A 34 7.25 -11.36 -13.43
CA ASN A 34 6.90 -10.92 -14.77
C ASN A 34 8.16 -10.63 -15.61
N LYS A 35 9.18 -10.01 -15.00
CA LYS A 35 10.51 -9.81 -15.60
C LYS A 35 11.18 -11.14 -15.93
N LYS A 36 11.24 -12.07 -14.97
CA LYS A 36 11.84 -13.41 -15.17
C LYS A 36 11.15 -14.21 -16.28
N LYS A 37 9.83 -14.12 -16.40
CA LYS A 37 9.05 -14.82 -17.42
C LYS A 37 8.96 -14.08 -18.76
N GLY A 38 9.54 -12.88 -18.88
CA GLY A 38 9.45 -12.07 -20.09
C GLY A 38 8.02 -11.71 -20.50
N THR A 39 7.05 -11.74 -19.58
CA THR A 39 5.63 -11.56 -19.95
C THR A 39 5.27 -10.11 -20.30
N GLY A 40 6.18 -9.16 -20.04
CA GLY A 40 5.93 -7.72 -20.23
C GLY A 40 4.75 -7.19 -19.42
N LYS A 41 4.22 -7.96 -18.45
CA LYS A 41 3.00 -7.61 -17.74
C LYS A 41 3.26 -6.49 -16.74
N VAL A 42 2.74 -5.32 -17.05
CA VAL A 42 2.82 -4.12 -16.20
C VAL A 42 1.89 -4.28 -14.99
N PRO A 43 2.36 -4.04 -13.75
CA PRO A 43 1.51 -3.99 -12.56
C PRO A 43 0.47 -2.85 -12.64
N ARG A 44 -0.61 -2.94 -11.86
CA ARG A 44 -1.55 -1.82 -11.71
C ARG A 44 -0.85 -0.61 -11.09
N PRO A 45 -1.21 0.64 -11.43
CA PRO A 45 -0.77 1.80 -10.67
C PRO A 45 -1.21 1.67 -9.19
N PRO A 46 -0.43 2.22 -8.24
CA PRO A 46 -0.77 2.16 -6.83
C PRO A 46 -1.95 3.10 -6.52
N ASN A 47 -2.89 2.64 -5.70
CA ASN A 47 -3.95 3.50 -5.17
C ASN A 47 -3.48 4.25 -3.91
N CYS A 48 -4.32 5.16 -3.39
CA CYS A 48 -3.98 6.02 -2.24
C CYS A 48 -3.51 5.22 -1.02
N PHE A 49 -4.20 4.14 -0.67
CA PHE A 49 -3.83 3.30 0.47
C PHE A 49 -2.50 2.56 0.25
N PHE A 50 -2.22 2.07 -0.96
CA PHE A 50 -0.93 1.43 -1.23
C PHE A 50 0.24 2.41 -1.20
N ILE A 51 0.03 3.65 -1.65
CA ILE A 51 1.01 4.74 -1.54
C ILE A 51 1.26 5.04 -0.05
N TYR A 52 0.20 5.28 0.73
CA TYR A 52 0.26 5.51 2.17
C TYR A 52 0.98 4.39 2.91
N ARG A 53 0.58 3.13 2.67
CA ARG A 53 1.16 1.95 3.29
C ARG A 53 2.65 1.81 2.99
N ARG A 54 3.07 2.10 1.76
CA ARG A 54 4.49 2.01 1.38
C ARG A 54 5.31 3.05 2.15
N ASN A 55 4.81 4.28 2.28
CA ASN A 55 5.43 5.33 3.09
C ASN A 55 5.53 4.91 4.56
N LYS A 56 4.40 4.55 5.19
CA LYS A 56 4.34 4.12 6.60
C LYS A 56 5.17 2.87 6.89
N GLN A 57 5.23 1.93 5.96
CA GLN A 57 6.08 0.75 6.12
C GLN A 57 7.57 1.12 6.16
N ALA A 58 8.01 2.11 5.37
CA ALA A 58 9.39 2.60 5.44
C ALA A 58 9.66 3.35 6.75
N GLU A 59 8.71 4.17 7.21
CA GLU A 59 8.75 4.83 8.52
C GLU A 59 8.97 3.80 9.65
N LEU A 60 8.12 2.78 9.72
CA LEU A 60 8.21 1.71 10.72
C LEU A 60 9.52 0.94 10.60
N LYS A 61 9.97 0.63 9.38
CA LYS A 61 11.24 -0.08 9.17
C LYS A 61 12.42 0.74 9.69
N ALA A 62 12.43 2.06 9.44
CA ALA A 62 13.47 2.95 9.95
C ALA A 62 13.44 3.03 11.48
N PHE A 63 12.24 3.15 12.07
CA PHE A 63 12.07 3.15 13.52
C PHE A 63 12.60 1.86 14.18
N TYR A 64 12.20 0.69 13.68
CA TYR A 64 12.68 -0.59 14.21
C TYR A 64 14.17 -0.82 13.95
N GLN A 65 14.70 -0.30 12.83
CA GLN A 65 16.14 -0.35 12.56
C GLN A 65 16.94 0.41 13.61
N LEU A 66 16.43 1.56 14.05
CA LEU A 66 17.08 2.40 15.06
C LEU A 66 16.91 1.84 16.48
N THR A 67 15.75 1.28 16.81
CA THR A 67 15.43 0.85 18.18
C THR A 67 15.79 -0.61 18.47
N GLN A 68 15.67 -1.50 17.49
CA GLN A 68 15.78 -2.95 17.67
C GLN A 68 16.77 -3.61 16.70
N GLY A 69 17.52 -2.83 15.91
CA GLY A 69 18.44 -3.36 14.91
C GLY A 69 17.78 -3.97 13.68
N GLY A 70 16.44 -3.87 13.56
CA GLY A 70 15.67 -4.37 12.44
C GLY A 70 14.26 -4.82 12.86
N THR A 71 13.45 -5.24 11.89
CA THR A 71 12.12 -5.82 12.14
C THR A 71 11.96 -7.15 11.42
N ASN A 72 11.50 -8.16 12.16
CA ASN A 72 11.12 -9.47 11.63
C ASN A 72 9.59 -9.61 11.52
N GLU A 73 8.86 -8.49 11.61
CA GLU A 73 7.40 -8.53 11.65
C GLU A 73 6.78 -8.97 10.33
N LYS A 74 5.74 -9.79 10.44
CA LYS A 74 5.04 -10.30 9.27
C LYS A 74 4.31 -9.17 8.56
N SER A 75 4.40 -9.12 7.23
CA SER A 75 3.72 -8.12 6.38
C SER A 75 2.21 -8.03 6.65
N ALA A 76 1.56 -9.14 7.03
CA ALA A 76 0.15 -9.16 7.42
C ALA A 76 -0.13 -8.31 8.67
N LYS A 77 0.71 -8.42 9.71
CA LYS A 77 0.58 -7.64 10.96
C LYS A 77 0.81 -6.16 10.70
N ILE A 78 1.87 -5.83 9.95
CA ILE A 78 2.17 -4.45 9.52
C ILE A 78 0.97 -3.85 8.75
N SER A 79 0.34 -4.63 7.87
CA SER A 79 -0.79 -4.15 7.07
C SER A 79 -2.04 -3.92 7.91
N LYS A 80 -2.28 -4.72 8.96
CA LYS A 80 -3.38 -4.50 9.91
C LYS A 80 -3.19 -3.18 10.67
N PHE A 81 -2.00 -2.97 11.23
CA PHE A 81 -1.65 -1.74 11.95
C PHE A 81 -1.80 -0.49 11.06
N ILE A 82 -1.22 -0.51 9.86
CA ILE A 82 -1.33 0.63 8.92
C ILE A 82 -2.77 0.88 8.47
N ALA A 83 -3.59 -0.17 8.35
CA ALA A 83 -5.00 -0.01 8.00
C ALA A 83 -5.78 0.72 9.09
N GLU A 84 -5.42 0.51 10.36
CA GLU A 84 -6.00 1.24 11.49
C GLU A 84 -5.53 2.70 11.52
N GLU A 85 -4.23 2.94 11.38
CA GLU A 85 -3.66 4.29 11.21
C GLU A 85 -4.38 5.06 10.09
N TRP A 86 -4.56 4.44 8.92
CA TRP A 86 -5.25 5.05 7.79
C TRP A 86 -6.70 5.43 8.11
N ARG A 87 -7.42 4.66 8.93
CA ARG A 87 -8.79 5.02 9.33
C ARG A 87 -8.80 6.25 10.21
N ASN A 88 -7.82 6.37 11.11
CA ASN A 88 -7.69 7.46 12.08
C ASN A 88 -7.02 8.71 11.51
N GLU A 89 -6.39 8.61 10.33
CA GLU A 89 -5.74 9.72 9.65
C GLU A 89 -6.75 10.84 9.30
N PRO A 90 -6.39 12.13 9.46
CA PRO A 90 -7.26 13.25 9.12
C PRO A 90 -7.56 13.32 7.62
N GLU A 91 -8.70 13.92 7.27
CA GLU A 91 -9.21 13.89 5.89
C GLU A 91 -8.30 14.64 4.92
N ASN A 92 -7.65 15.72 5.34
CA ASN A 92 -6.69 16.45 4.51
C ASN A 92 -5.49 15.59 4.07
N VAL A 93 -5.03 14.68 4.94
CA VAL A 93 -3.97 13.72 4.58
C VAL A 93 -4.54 12.66 3.66
N LYS A 94 -5.74 12.12 3.93
CA LYS A 94 -6.40 11.18 3.02
C LYS A 94 -6.54 11.78 1.62
N ASP A 95 -6.90 13.06 1.52
CA ASP A 95 -7.03 13.80 0.27
C ASP A 95 -5.69 14.03 -0.43
N LEU A 96 -4.61 14.25 0.31
CA LEU A 96 -3.25 14.25 -0.24
C LEU A 96 -2.96 12.91 -0.93
N PHE A 97 -3.16 11.78 -0.24
CA PHE A 97 -2.89 10.45 -0.81
C PHE A 97 -3.86 10.09 -1.95
N LYS A 98 -5.10 10.58 -1.93
CA LYS A 98 -6.02 10.49 -3.10
C LYS A 98 -5.45 11.27 -4.29
N THR A 99 -4.89 12.46 -4.06
CA THR A 99 -4.24 13.25 -5.11
C THR A 99 -2.98 12.55 -5.64
N MET A 100 -2.17 11.96 -4.77
CA MET A 100 -1.04 11.12 -5.19
C MET A 100 -1.50 9.93 -6.05
N ALA A 101 -2.63 9.29 -5.74
CA ALA A 101 -3.15 8.19 -6.54
C ALA A 101 -3.56 8.62 -7.95
N ARG A 102 -4.20 9.80 -8.07
CA ARG A 102 -4.54 10.39 -9.38
C ARG A 102 -3.29 10.69 -10.20
N GLU A 103 -2.27 11.26 -9.57
CA GLU A 103 -1.00 11.55 -10.24
C GLU A 103 -0.25 10.27 -10.65
N ALA A 104 -0.26 9.23 -9.80
CA ALA A 104 0.31 7.94 -10.11
C ALA A 104 -0.40 7.26 -11.31
N GLU A 105 -1.73 7.36 -11.38
CA GLU A 105 -2.52 6.88 -12.53
C GLU A 105 -2.17 7.65 -13.81
N ARG A 106 -2.06 8.98 -13.73
CA ARG A 106 -1.67 9.84 -14.86
C ARG A 106 -0.28 9.47 -15.40
N LEU A 107 0.73 9.38 -14.52
CA LEU A 107 2.09 8.98 -14.88
C LEU A 107 2.13 7.57 -15.47
N HIS A 108 1.34 6.65 -14.90
CA HIS A 108 1.24 5.29 -15.39
C HIS A 108 0.63 5.21 -16.79
N ALA A 109 -0.42 5.99 -17.06
CA ALA A 109 -1.07 6.06 -18.37
C ALA A 109 -0.12 6.59 -19.45
N ILE A 110 0.66 7.63 -19.13
CA ILE A 110 1.69 8.17 -20.04
C ILE A 110 2.78 7.12 -20.33
N LYS A 111 3.28 6.45 -19.28
CA LYS A 111 4.33 5.44 -19.43
C LYS A 111 3.85 4.16 -20.14
N ASN A 112 2.56 3.85 -20.03
CA ASN A 112 1.98 2.60 -20.54
C ASN A 112 0.68 2.90 -21.32
N PRO A 113 0.75 3.51 -22.52
CA PRO A 113 -0.42 3.95 -23.27
C PRO A 113 -1.36 2.79 -23.67
N ASN A 114 -0.81 1.57 -23.83
CA ASN A 114 -1.56 0.37 -24.18
C ASN A 114 -1.96 -0.48 -22.97
N TYR A 115 -1.88 0.08 -21.76
CA TYR A 115 -2.26 -0.65 -20.56
C TYR A 115 -3.76 -0.88 -20.49
N THR A 116 -4.16 -2.09 -20.10
CA THR A 116 -5.57 -2.40 -19.80
C THR A 116 -5.62 -3.36 -18.63
N TYR A 117 -6.47 -3.05 -17.65
CA TYR A 117 -6.67 -3.93 -16.51
C TYR A 117 -7.42 -5.21 -16.94
N LYS A 118 -6.73 -6.35 -16.85
CA LYS A 118 -7.29 -7.69 -17.14
C LYS A 118 -7.25 -8.55 -15.87
N PRO A 119 -8.31 -8.54 -15.03
CA PRO A 119 -8.36 -9.37 -13.84
C PRO A 119 -8.34 -10.85 -14.23
N ARG A 120 -7.59 -11.67 -13.45
CA ARG A 120 -7.63 -13.13 -13.63
C ARG A 120 -8.90 -13.65 -12.98
N GLN A 121 -9.80 -14.23 -13.76
CA GLN A 121 -10.94 -14.97 -13.20
C GLN A 121 -10.39 -16.16 -12.40
N LYS A 122 -10.76 -16.25 -11.12
CA LYS A 122 -10.54 -17.46 -10.33
C LYS A 122 -11.61 -18.46 -10.77
N LYS A 123 -11.21 -19.68 -11.17
CA LYS A 123 -12.16 -20.80 -11.27
C LYS A 123 -12.75 -21.00 -9.87
N GLY A 124 -14.07 -21.01 -9.76
CA GLY A 124 -14.80 -20.89 -8.50
C GLY A 124 -14.38 -21.93 -7.45
N ASN A 125 -14.16 -21.46 -6.23
CA ASN A 125 -14.30 -22.15 -4.94
C ASN A 125 -13.80 -21.16 -3.87
N ASN A 126 -14.72 -20.35 -3.31
CA ASN A 126 -14.51 -19.59 -2.04
C ASN A 126 -15.71 -18.71 -1.63
N ARG A 127 -16.93 -18.93 -2.14
CA ARG A 127 -18.11 -18.19 -1.63
C ARG A 127 -18.51 -18.61 -0.20
N GLU A 128 -18.25 -19.87 0.18
CA GLU A 128 -18.67 -20.42 1.47
C GLU A 128 -17.92 -19.88 2.70
N HIS A 129 -16.76 -19.22 2.52
CA HIS A 129 -15.95 -18.78 3.66
C HIS A 129 -16.33 -17.38 4.18
N TYR A 130 -17.03 -16.56 3.40
CA TYR A 130 -17.45 -15.22 3.84
C TYR A 130 -18.79 -15.21 4.58
N GLU A 131 -19.70 -16.14 4.29
CA GLU A 131 -21.02 -16.21 4.94
C GLU A 131 -20.96 -16.80 6.37
N ASN A 132 -19.94 -17.61 6.68
CA ASN A 132 -19.77 -18.19 8.02
C ASN A 132 -19.14 -17.23 9.05
N ILE A 133 -18.58 -16.09 8.63
CA ILE A 133 -17.94 -15.11 9.53
C ILE A 133 -18.97 -14.14 10.12
N SER A 134 -20.15 -13.98 9.48
CA SER A 134 -21.20 -13.09 9.98
C SER A 134 -22.04 -13.66 11.12
N GLU A 135 -22.03 -14.98 11.35
CA GLU A 135 -22.85 -15.62 12.40
C GLU A 135 -22.10 -15.94 13.69
N THR A 136 -20.77 -16.02 13.66
CA THR A 136 -19.97 -16.12 14.88
C THR A 136 -19.41 -14.75 15.20
N GLY A 137 -19.99 -14.08 16.20
CA GLY A 137 -19.46 -12.84 16.76
C GLY A 137 -18.04 -13.08 17.26
N SER A 138 -17.05 -12.88 16.39
CA SER A 138 -15.64 -12.88 16.75
C SER A 138 -15.35 -11.55 17.42
N ASP A 139 -15.56 -11.55 18.74
CA ASP A 139 -15.03 -10.58 19.67
C ASP A 139 -13.49 -10.48 19.46
N TRP A 140 -13.07 -9.46 18.70
CA TRP A 140 -11.66 -9.10 18.48
C TRP A 140 -11.20 -8.07 19.53
N SER A 141 -11.74 -8.16 20.75
CA SER A 141 -11.45 -7.29 21.88
C SER A 141 -10.62 -8.05 22.92
N ASP A 142 -9.40 -8.46 22.61
CA ASP A 142 -8.32 -8.62 23.60
C ASP A 142 -7.07 -9.21 22.93
N ASP A 143 -6.23 -8.32 22.41
CA ASP A 143 -4.78 -8.53 22.41
C ASP A 143 -4.15 -7.16 22.65
N LYS A 144 -4.09 -6.79 23.93
CA LYS A 144 -3.41 -5.58 24.37
C LYS A 144 -1.95 -5.64 23.92
N PHE A 145 -1.58 -4.64 23.14
CA PHE A 145 -0.22 -4.40 22.70
C PHE A 145 0.65 -4.07 23.92
N ASP A 146 1.46 -5.02 24.39
CA ASP A 146 2.46 -4.77 25.45
C ASP A 146 3.71 -4.13 24.82
N LEU A 147 3.89 -2.83 25.11
CA LEU A 147 5.06 -2.02 24.78
C LEU A 147 6.07 -2.01 25.93
N SER A 148 6.43 -3.17 26.47
CA SER A 148 7.57 -3.30 27.37
C SER A 148 8.36 -4.58 27.13
N LYS A 149 9.54 -4.42 26.52
CA LYS A 149 10.81 -5.12 26.86
C LYS A 149 11.94 -4.67 25.94
#